data_AF-A0A2M7CH51-F1
#
_entry.id   AF-A0A2M7CH51-F1
#
_cell.length_a   1.000
_cell.length_b   1.000
_cell.length_c   1.000
_cell.angle_alpha   90.00
_cell.angle_beta   90.00
_cell.angle_gamma   90.00
#
_symmetry.space_group_name_H-M   'P 1'
#
loop_
_entity.id
_entity.type
_entity.pdbx_description
1 polymer ?
#
loop_
_entity_poly.entity_id
_entity_poly.type
_entity_poly.pdbx_seq_one_letter_code
_entity_poly.pdbx_strand_id
1 'polypeptide(L)'
;MEVPALKKFGIFLFIISVTLFFTLLYPTSILSQDSFHKKIILRGFDGSPLTFESKMPYSPKKTCGSCHDYNQITNGYHFQQGRTDGTGKIVISDTFDPQYPWSLSSGMYGKHMVASMDSSQLAKKVNQHPSEIDKSSFSFVQNCGACHPGGGWGEYDRRGYLYYNEENKKFGYEDSEESPLLDGDYTPFSQGNANYGAPWDQSGVSEADCLICHLKEYQWKDRGATLRGRFFKYGPTVGAGWANIKLSQDESGNSKVDEVTANYTKKEAADFENLHLQIVRRPPDENCWSCHAMADGKRKGRQWSPETDIHNDRGLHCLSCHPSDKEHNFAKGNTIQETVRNDLNNSMYSCEDCHYRGKDKKAPRYKHPFSPRHLKLIACQTCHIPFQTTPADLVYEYASTGWTFIYDTSKFLSNDPMDPKRSVPGVDPNIWYPAIT
;
A
#
# COMPACT_ATOMS: atom_id res chain seq x y z
N MET A 1 -34.43 -75.09 14.54
CA MET A 1 -35.35 -73.94 14.52
C MET A 1 -34.90 -72.98 15.62
N GLU A 2 -34.02 -72.01 15.33
CA GLU A 2 -34.32 -70.73 14.66
C GLU A 2 -35.30 -69.87 15.48
N VAL A 3 -35.12 -68.56 15.72
CA VAL A 3 -34.10 -67.53 15.46
C VAL A 3 -34.51 -66.38 16.41
N PRO A 4 -33.58 -65.66 17.08
CA PRO A 4 -33.78 -64.22 17.19
C PRO A 4 -32.47 -63.48 16.86
N ALA A 5 -32.15 -63.41 15.56
CA ALA A 5 -31.05 -62.60 15.03
C ALA A 5 -31.55 -61.34 14.27
N LEU A 6 -32.85 -61.24 13.95
CA LEU A 6 -33.33 -60.20 13.02
C LEU A 6 -33.54 -58.80 13.61
N LYS A 7 -33.70 -58.63 14.94
CA LYS A 7 -33.99 -57.30 15.51
C LYS A 7 -32.77 -56.39 15.72
N LYS A 8 -31.56 -56.94 15.81
CA LYS A 8 -30.33 -56.13 15.93
C LYS A 8 -29.79 -55.64 14.58
N PHE A 9 -30.11 -56.32 13.47
CA PHE A 9 -29.66 -55.92 12.14
C PHE A 9 -30.41 -54.70 11.59
N GLY A 10 -31.71 -54.56 11.88
CA GLY A 10 -32.52 -53.43 11.39
C GLY A 10 -32.12 -52.07 11.97
N ILE A 11 -31.72 -52.03 13.25
CA ILE A 11 -31.27 -50.79 13.91
C ILE A 11 -29.86 -50.40 13.42
N PHE A 12 -29.00 -51.38 13.14
CA PHE A 12 -27.66 -51.13 12.62
C PHE A 12 -27.68 -50.61 11.17
N LEU A 13 -28.56 -51.17 10.32
CA LEU A 13 -28.77 -50.69 8.94
C LEU A 13 -29.38 -49.29 8.89
N PHE A 14 -30.25 -48.92 9.84
CA PHE A 14 -30.83 -47.57 9.88
C PHE A 14 -29.82 -46.51 10.34
N ILE A 15 -28.93 -46.84 11.28
CA ILE A 15 -27.85 -45.92 11.71
C ILE A 15 -26.80 -45.73 10.61
N ILE A 16 -26.46 -46.78 9.86
CA ILE A 16 -25.54 -46.69 8.70
C ILE A 16 -26.17 -45.87 7.57
N SER A 17 -27.47 -46.02 7.31
CA SER A 17 -28.17 -45.25 6.26
C SER A 17 -28.28 -43.76 6.59
N VAL A 18 -28.47 -43.38 7.87
CA VAL A 18 -28.53 -41.97 8.28
C VAL A 18 -27.14 -41.34 8.33
N THR A 19 -26.11 -42.09 8.72
CA THR A 19 -24.71 -41.59 8.65
C THR A 19 -24.22 -41.45 7.22
N LEU A 20 -24.55 -42.36 6.29
CA LEU A 20 -24.22 -42.20 4.87
C LEU A 20 -24.94 -40.99 4.23
N PHE A 21 -26.20 -40.73 4.61
CA PHE A 21 -26.96 -39.60 4.07
C PHE A 21 -26.44 -38.24 4.57
N PHE A 22 -25.92 -38.16 5.80
CA PHE A 22 -25.25 -36.96 6.29
C PHE A 22 -23.86 -36.75 5.68
N THR A 23 -23.13 -37.81 5.30
CA THR A 23 -21.83 -37.64 4.60
C THR A 23 -21.97 -37.18 3.15
N LEU A 24 -23.11 -37.43 2.49
CA LEU A 24 -23.37 -37.04 1.10
C LEU A 24 -23.88 -35.60 0.93
N LEU A 25 -24.23 -34.91 2.03
CA LEU A 25 -24.80 -33.55 2.02
C LEU A 25 -23.93 -32.49 2.70
N TYR A 26 -22.74 -32.84 3.20
CA TYR A 26 -21.73 -31.81 3.44
C TYR A 26 -21.12 -31.44 2.08
N PRO A 27 -21.29 -30.21 1.57
CA PRO A 27 -20.29 -29.70 0.67
C PRO A 27 -19.02 -29.71 1.51
N THR A 28 -18.15 -30.69 1.26
CA THR A 28 -16.73 -30.51 1.50
C THR A 28 -16.43 -29.23 0.76
N SER A 29 -16.33 -28.12 1.51
CA SER A 29 -15.74 -26.91 1.00
C SER A 29 -14.35 -27.33 0.59
N ILE A 30 -14.21 -27.65 -0.70
CA ILE A 30 -12.93 -27.81 -1.35
C ILE A 30 -12.19 -26.54 -0.95
N LEU A 31 -11.16 -26.69 -0.13
CA LEU A 31 -10.16 -25.67 0.07
C LEU A 31 -9.82 -25.25 -1.37
N SER A 32 -10.17 -24.03 -1.75
CA SER A 32 -9.94 -23.51 -3.10
C SER A 32 -8.52 -23.89 -3.46
N GLN A 33 -8.38 -24.89 -4.34
CA GLN A 33 -7.11 -25.30 -4.90
C GLN A 33 -6.47 -24.01 -5.39
N ASP A 34 -5.26 -23.69 -4.91
CA ASP A 34 -4.55 -22.48 -5.32
C ASP A 34 -4.55 -22.48 -6.84
N SER A 35 -5.37 -21.61 -7.44
CA SER A 35 -5.48 -21.58 -8.88
C SER A 35 -4.21 -20.91 -9.35
N PHE A 36 -3.23 -21.72 -9.76
CA PHE A 36 -2.02 -21.21 -10.39
C PHE A 36 -2.42 -20.30 -11.54
N HIS A 37 -1.69 -19.21 -11.69
CA HIS A 37 -1.92 -18.29 -12.79
C HIS A 37 -1.66 -19.03 -14.11
N LYS A 38 -2.36 -18.66 -15.18
CA LYS A 38 -2.04 -19.19 -16.52
C LYS A 38 -0.65 -18.71 -16.94
N LYS A 39 0.06 -19.48 -17.77
CA LYS A 39 1.36 -19.03 -18.30
C LYS A 39 1.19 -17.68 -19.01
N ILE A 40 2.07 -16.74 -18.69
CA ILE A 40 2.08 -15.38 -19.23
C ILE A 40 3.32 -15.15 -20.08
N ILE A 41 3.15 -14.31 -21.11
CA ILE A 41 4.25 -13.83 -21.94
C ILE A 41 4.58 -12.42 -21.44
N LEU A 42 5.76 -12.26 -20.85
CA LEU A 42 6.26 -10.94 -20.44
C LEU A 42 6.50 -10.08 -21.67
N ARG A 43 6.10 -8.82 -21.61
CA ARG A 43 6.22 -7.85 -22.70
C ARG A 43 6.94 -6.60 -22.25
N GLY A 44 7.71 -6.02 -23.17
CA GLY A 44 8.30 -4.71 -23.00
C GLY A 44 7.30 -3.58 -23.21
N PHE A 45 7.75 -2.34 -23.00
CA PHE A 45 6.95 -1.12 -23.22
C PHE A 45 6.51 -0.93 -24.68
N ASP A 46 7.25 -1.48 -25.64
CA ASP A 46 6.88 -1.51 -27.07
C ASP A 46 5.83 -2.59 -27.41
N GLY A 47 5.44 -3.41 -26.42
CA GLY A 47 4.52 -4.54 -26.58
C GLY A 47 5.17 -5.83 -27.10
N SER A 48 6.45 -5.82 -27.45
CA SER A 48 7.18 -6.99 -27.92
C SER A 48 7.35 -8.03 -26.79
N PRO A 49 7.21 -9.33 -27.07
CA PRO A 49 7.57 -10.38 -26.11
C PRO A 49 9.03 -10.27 -25.68
N LEU A 50 9.27 -10.42 -24.39
CA LEU A 50 10.62 -10.45 -23.83
C LEU A 50 11.20 -11.87 -23.90
N THR A 51 12.52 -11.94 -23.93
CA THR A 51 13.32 -13.16 -23.88
C THR A 51 14.46 -12.96 -22.87
N PHE A 52 15.24 -14.00 -22.58
CA PHE A 52 16.41 -13.90 -21.72
C PHE A 52 17.45 -12.87 -22.20
N GLU A 53 17.53 -12.64 -23.51
CA GLU A 53 18.46 -11.69 -24.13
C GLU A 53 17.94 -10.25 -24.17
N SER A 54 16.66 -10.04 -23.86
CA SER A 54 16.03 -8.72 -23.90
C SER A 54 16.69 -7.76 -22.90
N LYS A 55 16.96 -6.53 -23.35
CA LYS A 55 17.54 -5.45 -22.51
C LYS A 55 16.54 -4.37 -22.12
N MET A 56 15.40 -4.34 -22.78
CA MET A 56 14.33 -3.40 -22.44
C MET A 56 13.59 -3.83 -21.17
N PRO A 57 13.03 -2.90 -20.38
CA PRO A 57 12.28 -3.23 -19.19
C PRO A 57 10.92 -3.86 -19.52
N TYR A 58 10.45 -4.68 -18.58
CA TYR A 58 9.11 -5.26 -18.53
C TYR A 58 8.06 -4.18 -18.23
N SER A 59 6.97 -4.19 -19.00
CA SER A 59 5.79 -3.34 -18.80
C SER A 59 4.67 -4.16 -18.14
N PRO A 60 4.26 -3.82 -16.90
CA PRO A 60 3.04 -4.33 -16.30
C PRO A 60 1.80 -4.11 -17.15
N LYS A 61 1.66 -2.94 -17.78
CA LYS A 61 0.50 -2.59 -18.59
C LYS A 61 0.38 -3.47 -19.83
N LYS A 62 1.47 -3.70 -20.56
CA LYS A 62 1.46 -4.54 -21.77
C LYS A 62 1.41 -6.03 -21.43
N THR A 63 1.93 -6.44 -20.27
CA THR A 63 1.91 -7.85 -19.85
C THR A 63 0.61 -8.22 -19.15
N CYS A 64 0.35 -7.69 -17.96
CA CYS A 64 -0.80 -8.03 -17.14
C CYS A 64 -2.09 -7.42 -17.72
N GLY A 65 -2.00 -6.20 -18.26
CA GLY A 65 -3.12 -5.53 -18.92
C GLY A 65 -3.60 -6.21 -20.21
N SER A 66 -2.86 -7.20 -20.74
CA SER A 66 -3.34 -8.04 -21.85
C SER A 66 -4.43 -9.03 -21.43
N CYS A 67 -4.50 -9.37 -20.14
CA CYS A 67 -5.43 -10.34 -19.57
C CYS A 67 -6.38 -9.72 -18.53
N HIS A 68 -5.99 -8.61 -17.92
CA HIS A 68 -6.74 -7.91 -16.89
C HIS A 68 -7.08 -6.48 -17.36
N ASP A 69 -8.22 -5.95 -16.94
CA ASP A 69 -8.57 -4.56 -17.20
C ASP A 69 -7.69 -3.62 -16.36
N TYR A 70 -6.55 -3.25 -16.93
CA TYR A 70 -5.57 -2.39 -16.29
C TYR A 70 -6.15 -1.03 -15.87
N ASN A 71 -7.04 -0.47 -16.69
CA ASN A 71 -7.65 0.83 -16.41
C ASN A 71 -8.63 0.74 -15.24
N GLN A 72 -9.44 -0.32 -15.18
CA GLN A 72 -10.31 -0.57 -14.02
C GLN A 72 -9.49 -0.78 -12.75
N ILE A 73 -8.44 -1.61 -12.80
CA ILE A 73 -7.59 -1.94 -11.65
C ILE A 73 -6.88 -0.69 -11.12
N THR A 74 -6.37 0.17 -12.00
CA THR A 74 -5.60 1.35 -11.61
C THR A 74 -6.46 2.54 -11.17
N ASN A 75 -7.79 2.41 -11.14
CA ASN A 75 -8.67 3.39 -10.50
C ASN A 75 -8.64 3.31 -8.95
N GLY A 76 -8.07 2.23 -8.40
CA GLY A 76 -7.92 2.05 -6.96
C GLY A 76 -7.08 3.15 -6.31
N TYR A 77 -7.40 3.48 -5.06
CA TYR A 77 -6.74 4.58 -4.34
C TYR A 77 -5.21 4.45 -4.29
N HIS A 78 -4.66 3.25 -4.12
CA HIS A 78 -3.21 3.07 -4.02
C HIS A 78 -2.47 3.54 -5.29
N PHE A 79 -3.11 3.48 -6.45
CA PHE A 79 -2.56 3.94 -7.73
C PHE A 79 -2.83 5.43 -7.98
N GLN A 80 -3.96 5.97 -7.50
CA GLN A 80 -4.38 7.35 -7.79
C GLN A 80 -3.96 8.36 -6.71
N GLN A 81 -3.78 7.93 -5.46
CA GLN A 81 -3.33 8.76 -4.33
C GLN A 81 -4.09 10.10 -4.16
N GLY A 82 -5.39 10.12 -4.47
CA GLY A 82 -6.24 11.32 -4.38
C GLY A 82 -6.37 12.13 -5.68
N ARG A 83 -5.66 11.75 -6.74
CA ARG A 83 -5.82 12.35 -8.08
C ARG A 83 -7.26 12.24 -8.60
N THR A 84 -7.93 11.13 -8.30
CA THR A 84 -9.32 10.85 -8.69
C THR A 84 -10.22 10.62 -7.49
N ASP A 85 -11.53 10.82 -7.68
CA ASP A 85 -12.56 10.38 -6.74
C ASP A 85 -12.90 8.89 -6.91
N GLY A 86 -13.88 8.40 -6.14
CA GLY A 86 -14.32 7.00 -6.17
C GLY A 86 -15.01 6.57 -7.47
N THR A 87 -15.33 7.50 -8.38
CA THR A 87 -15.87 7.21 -9.71
C THR A 87 -14.79 7.15 -10.79
N GLY A 88 -13.53 7.45 -10.43
CA GLY A 88 -12.42 7.57 -11.37
C GLY A 88 -12.32 8.94 -12.03
N LYS A 89 -13.19 9.90 -11.68
CA LYS A 89 -13.10 11.27 -12.19
C LYS A 89 -11.89 11.96 -11.58
N ILE A 90 -11.09 12.64 -12.40
CA ILE A 90 -9.98 13.48 -11.92
C ILE A 90 -10.56 14.66 -11.13
N VAL A 91 -10.11 14.81 -9.87
CA VAL A 91 -10.59 15.86 -8.95
C VAL A 91 -9.47 16.73 -8.39
N ILE A 92 -8.21 16.32 -8.55
CA ILE A 92 -7.08 17.16 -8.16
C ILE A 92 -7.13 18.49 -8.91
N SER A 93 -7.00 19.60 -8.18
CA SER A 93 -7.14 20.95 -8.74
C SER A 93 -6.49 22.00 -7.82
N ASP A 94 -6.00 23.09 -8.41
CA ASP A 94 -5.53 24.29 -7.68
C ASP A 94 -6.65 24.98 -6.88
N THR A 95 -7.90 24.62 -7.15
CA THR A 95 -9.10 25.12 -6.47
C THR A 95 -9.83 24.04 -5.67
N PHE A 96 -9.17 22.91 -5.39
CA PHE A 96 -9.79 21.75 -4.76
C PHE A 96 -10.43 22.09 -3.40
N ASP A 97 -9.69 22.79 -2.53
CA ASP A 97 -10.20 23.24 -1.23
C ASP A 97 -10.03 24.76 -1.07
N PRO A 98 -11.12 25.55 -1.09
CA PRO A 98 -11.04 27.00 -0.95
C PRO A 98 -10.67 27.45 0.47
N GLN A 99 -10.89 26.61 1.49
CA GLN A 99 -10.48 26.90 2.87
C GLN A 99 -8.99 26.60 3.06
N TYR A 100 -8.48 25.59 2.36
CA TYR A 100 -7.09 25.15 2.43
C TYR A 100 -6.45 25.17 1.02
N PRO A 101 -6.14 26.36 0.47
CA PRO A 101 -5.73 26.53 -0.94
C PRO A 101 -4.38 25.87 -1.29
N TRP A 102 -3.64 25.40 -0.30
CA TRP A 102 -2.41 24.61 -0.47
C TRP A 102 -2.68 23.09 -0.60
N SER A 103 -3.93 22.64 -0.47
CA SER A 103 -4.33 21.24 -0.68
C SER A 103 -4.99 21.09 -2.04
N LEU A 104 -4.31 20.38 -2.95
CA LEU A 104 -4.78 20.16 -4.31
C LEU A 104 -5.68 18.92 -4.42
N SER A 105 -5.65 18.03 -3.44
CA SER A 105 -6.47 16.82 -3.41
C SER A 105 -6.71 16.35 -1.97
N SER A 106 -7.55 15.32 -1.82
CA SER A 106 -7.79 14.67 -0.52
C SER A 106 -6.73 13.62 -0.14
N GLY A 107 -5.87 13.23 -1.08
CA GLY A 107 -4.89 12.14 -0.91
C GLY A 107 -3.44 12.60 -1.00
N MET A 108 -2.50 11.68 -0.80
CA MET A 108 -1.07 12.01 -0.68
C MET A 108 -0.54 12.79 -1.89
N TYR A 109 -1.02 12.50 -3.10
CA TYR A 109 -0.69 13.29 -4.27
C TYR A 109 -1.52 14.58 -4.30
N GLY A 110 -0.98 15.65 -3.72
CA GLY A 110 -1.57 16.98 -3.71
C GLY A 110 -2.06 17.48 -2.36
N LYS A 111 -2.25 16.61 -1.36
CA LYS A 111 -2.54 17.06 0.01
C LYS A 111 -1.26 17.49 0.71
N HIS A 112 -1.25 18.70 1.25
CA HIS A 112 -0.18 19.16 2.12
C HIS A 112 -0.23 18.44 3.47
N MET A 113 0.92 18.02 3.99
CA MET A 113 1.04 17.36 5.29
C MET A 113 1.94 18.18 6.21
N VAL A 114 1.35 18.77 7.25
CA VAL A 114 2.03 19.66 8.21
C VAL A 114 3.15 18.96 8.99
N ALA A 115 3.07 17.63 9.12
CA ALA A 115 4.10 16.81 9.76
C ALA A 115 5.07 16.16 8.75
N SER A 116 5.15 16.63 7.50
CA SER A 116 6.24 16.27 6.61
C SER A 116 7.53 16.99 7.04
N MET A 117 8.66 16.29 6.98
CA MET A 117 9.95 16.81 7.45
C MET A 117 10.42 18.07 6.72
N ASP A 118 9.90 18.34 5.52
CA ASP A 118 10.26 19.49 4.69
C ASP A 118 9.10 20.47 4.48
N SER A 119 7.92 20.22 5.06
CA SER A 119 6.69 21.02 4.87
C SER A 119 6.34 21.32 3.40
N SER A 120 6.81 20.49 2.47
CA SER A 120 6.65 20.73 1.04
C SER A 120 5.24 20.43 0.53
N GLN A 121 4.91 20.98 -0.64
CA GLN A 121 3.65 20.80 -1.36
C GLN A 121 3.88 20.51 -2.84
N LEU A 122 2.93 19.80 -3.45
CA LEU A 122 2.87 19.66 -4.91
C LEU A 122 2.63 21.05 -5.53
N ALA A 123 3.38 21.39 -6.56
CA ALA A 123 3.23 22.64 -7.27
C ALA A 123 1.85 22.75 -7.95
N LYS A 124 1.38 23.99 -8.12
CA LYS A 124 0.14 24.26 -8.88
C LYS A 124 0.25 23.73 -10.31
N LYS A 125 -0.90 23.57 -10.96
CA LYS A 125 -0.92 23.14 -12.37
C LYS A 125 -0.29 24.19 -13.23
N VAL A 126 -0.69 25.44 -13.05
CA VAL A 126 -0.10 26.60 -13.74
C VAL A 126 0.42 27.58 -12.70
N ASN A 127 1.71 27.89 -12.78
CA ASN A 127 2.40 28.82 -11.89
C ASN A 127 2.69 30.14 -12.64
N GLN A 128 2.80 31.25 -11.92
CA GLN A 128 3.14 32.55 -12.53
C GLN A 128 4.65 32.77 -12.57
N HIS A 129 5.35 32.27 -11.55
CA HIS A 129 6.79 32.40 -11.43
C HIS A 129 7.46 31.11 -10.96
N PRO A 130 8.71 30.83 -11.37
CA PRO A 130 9.46 29.66 -10.90
C PRO A 130 9.59 29.56 -9.37
N SER A 131 9.58 30.69 -8.66
CA SER A 131 9.66 30.74 -7.19
C SER A 131 8.40 30.21 -6.48
N GLU A 132 7.29 30.03 -7.21
CA GLU A 132 6.06 29.43 -6.66
C GLU A 132 6.09 27.90 -6.72
N ILE A 133 7.06 27.33 -7.43
CA ILE A 133 7.15 25.89 -7.71
C ILE A 133 7.95 25.22 -6.59
N ASP A 134 7.22 24.46 -5.77
CA ASP A 134 7.82 23.59 -4.75
C ASP A 134 8.13 22.21 -5.33
N LYS A 135 7.26 21.20 -5.20
CA LYS A 135 7.51 19.88 -5.80
C LYS A 135 6.83 19.73 -7.14
N SER A 136 7.60 19.48 -8.20
CA SER A 136 7.03 19.04 -9.47
C SER A 136 6.47 17.63 -9.34
N SER A 137 5.57 17.25 -10.24
CA SER A 137 5.05 15.87 -10.29
C SER A 137 6.17 14.85 -10.48
N PHE A 138 7.18 15.20 -11.28
CA PHE A 138 8.37 14.37 -11.48
C PHE A 138 9.12 14.13 -10.16
N SER A 139 9.34 15.19 -9.37
CA SER A 139 9.94 15.08 -8.03
C SER A 139 9.09 14.21 -7.10
N PHE A 140 7.76 14.33 -7.18
CA PHE A 140 6.86 13.50 -6.38
C PHE A 140 7.01 12.02 -6.75
N VAL A 141 7.10 11.67 -8.04
CA VAL A 141 7.32 10.28 -8.48
C VAL A 141 8.68 9.78 -8.03
N GLN A 142 9.72 10.61 -8.16
CA GLN A 142 11.09 10.27 -7.76
C GLN A 142 11.19 9.94 -6.26
N ASN A 143 10.57 10.76 -5.40
CA ASN A 143 10.82 10.71 -3.95
C ASN A 143 9.73 9.97 -3.18
N CYS A 144 8.47 10.03 -3.62
CA CYS A 144 7.35 9.35 -2.98
C CYS A 144 7.02 8.02 -3.66
N GLY A 145 7.41 7.82 -4.92
CA GLY A 145 7.08 6.61 -5.68
C GLY A 145 7.58 5.31 -5.06
N ALA A 146 8.63 5.35 -4.23
CA ALA A 146 9.12 4.17 -3.50
C ALA A 146 8.08 3.57 -2.55
N CYS A 147 7.16 4.39 -2.02
CA CYS A 147 6.10 3.97 -1.10
C CYS A 147 4.78 3.61 -1.81
N HIS A 148 4.73 3.72 -3.14
CA HIS A 148 3.50 3.56 -3.92
C HIS A 148 3.71 2.60 -5.11
N PRO A 149 2.67 1.86 -5.53
CA PRO A 149 2.79 0.85 -6.57
C PRO A 149 3.00 1.41 -7.99
N GLY A 150 3.09 2.73 -8.17
CA GLY A 150 3.02 3.37 -9.48
C GLY A 150 1.57 3.47 -9.96
N GLY A 151 1.37 3.63 -11.26
CA GLY A 151 0.06 3.87 -11.86
C GLY A 151 -0.43 5.30 -11.66
N GLY A 152 -1.63 5.61 -12.15
CA GLY A 152 -2.34 6.87 -11.87
C GLY A 152 -1.44 8.11 -11.96
N TRP A 153 -1.12 8.71 -10.81
CA TRP A 153 -0.29 9.92 -10.69
C TRP A 153 1.17 9.75 -11.13
N GLY A 154 1.67 8.51 -11.28
CA GLY A 154 2.97 8.20 -11.86
C GLY A 154 2.96 7.97 -13.38
N GLU A 155 1.78 7.88 -13.99
CA GLU A 155 1.58 7.69 -15.43
C GLU A 155 1.02 8.94 -16.12
N TYR A 156 0.06 9.61 -15.47
CA TYR A 156 -0.78 10.63 -16.10
C TYR A 156 -0.71 11.98 -15.39
N ASP A 157 -0.65 13.04 -16.19
CA ASP A 157 -0.76 14.42 -15.75
C ASP A 157 -2.14 14.74 -15.15
N ARG A 158 -2.32 15.94 -14.60
CA ARG A 158 -3.58 16.36 -13.98
C ARG A 158 -4.73 16.58 -14.98
N ARG A 159 -4.49 16.47 -16.28
CA ARG A 159 -5.53 16.53 -17.34
C ARG A 159 -5.90 15.15 -17.88
N GLY A 160 -5.15 14.10 -17.52
CA GLY A 160 -5.43 12.73 -17.96
C GLY A 160 -4.53 12.24 -19.10
N TYR A 161 -3.55 13.01 -19.53
CA TYR A 161 -2.60 12.60 -20.57
C TYR A 161 -1.38 11.92 -19.96
N LEU A 162 -0.79 10.96 -20.67
CA LEU A 162 0.49 10.39 -20.24
C LEU A 162 1.54 11.50 -20.15
N TYR A 163 2.38 11.48 -19.11
CA TYR A 163 3.50 12.43 -19.04
C TYR A 163 4.40 12.31 -20.27
N TYR A 164 4.69 11.08 -20.70
CA TYR A 164 5.39 10.78 -21.93
C TYR A 164 4.86 9.48 -22.53
N ASN A 165 4.54 9.51 -23.82
CA ASN A 165 4.09 8.34 -24.57
C ASN A 165 5.26 7.76 -25.39
N GLU A 166 5.69 6.55 -24.99
CA GLU A 166 6.81 5.85 -25.61
C GLU A 166 6.54 5.40 -27.06
N GLU A 167 5.29 5.20 -27.46
CA GLU A 167 4.95 4.70 -28.80
C GLU A 167 5.07 5.80 -29.86
N ASN A 168 4.57 6.99 -29.55
CA ASN A 168 4.58 8.13 -30.48
C ASN A 168 5.64 9.20 -30.14
N LYS A 169 6.39 9.01 -29.06
CA LYS A 169 7.46 9.90 -28.58
C LYS A 169 7.01 11.32 -28.26
N LYS A 170 5.77 11.48 -27.78
CA LYS A 170 5.18 12.77 -27.42
C LYS A 170 4.94 12.94 -25.92
N PHE A 171 5.10 14.17 -25.45
CA PHE A 171 4.66 14.57 -24.11
C PHE A 171 3.17 14.91 -24.09
N GLY A 172 2.53 14.72 -22.93
CA GLY A 172 1.12 15.06 -22.74
C GLY A 172 0.80 16.56 -22.83
N TYR A 173 1.79 17.45 -22.66
CA TYR A 173 1.59 18.89 -22.82
C TYR A 173 1.64 19.37 -24.27
N GLU A 174 2.08 18.57 -25.24
CA GLU A 174 2.29 19.05 -26.62
C GLU A 174 1.01 19.53 -27.31
N ASP A 175 -0.15 19.05 -26.87
CA ASP A 175 -1.46 19.52 -27.34
C ASP A 175 -1.99 20.74 -26.54
N SER A 176 -1.17 21.32 -25.65
CA SER A 176 -1.47 22.50 -24.82
C SER A 176 -0.77 23.75 -25.35
N GLU A 177 -1.40 24.91 -25.22
CA GLU A 177 -0.75 26.21 -25.44
C GLU A 177 0.05 26.67 -24.21
N GLU A 178 -0.07 25.98 -23.08
CA GLU A 178 0.59 26.32 -21.82
C GLU A 178 2.09 25.97 -21.84
N SER A 179 2.92 26.86 -21.28
CA SER A 179 4.36 26.62 -21.19
C SER A 179 4.69 25.50 -20.20
N PRO A 180 5.40 24.43 -20.62
CA PRO A 180 5.78 23.34 -19.73
C PRO A 180 6.74 23.78 -18.62
N LEU A 181 7.40 24.95 -18.77
CA LEU A 181 8.31 25.49 -17.75
C LEU A 181 7.60 25.90 -16.46
N LEU A 182 6.36 26.38 -16.56
CA LEU A 182 5.55 26.81 -15.41
C LEU A 182 4.43 25.83 -15.06
N ASP A 183 4.39 24.70 -15.76
CA ASP A 183 3.45 23.63 -15.52
C ASP A 183 4.01 22.69 -14.43
N GLY A 184 3.36 22.59 -13.27
CA GLY A 184 3.84 21.74 -12.17
C GLY A 184 3.96 20.24 -12.51
N ASP A 185 3.38 19.80 -13.64
CA ASP A 185 3.49 18.42 -14.15
C ASP A 185 4.78 18.17 -14.94
N TYR A 186 5.31 19.20 -15.61
CA TYR A 186 6.41 19.09 -16.58
C TYR A 186 7.60 20.00 -16.28
N THR A 187 7.45 20.89 -15.30
CA THR A 187 8.44 21.90 -14.98
C THR A 187 9.78 21.29 -14.53
N PRO A 188 10.91 21.86 -14.99
CA PRO A 188 12.23 21.47 -14.51
C PRO A 188 12.57 22.10 -13.15
N PHE A 189 11.75 23.04 -12.64
CA PHE A 189 11.94 23.65 -11.33
C PHE A 189 11.38 22.70 -10.25
N SER A 190 12.18 22.39 -9.24
CA SER A 190 11.63 21.74 -8.04
C SER A 190 12.49 21.99 -6.81
N GLN A 191 11.86 22.24 -5.68
CA GLN A 191 12.48 22.39 -4.36
C GLN A 191 13.57 23.47 -4.38
N GLY A 192 13.28 24.59 -5.06
CA GLY A 192 14.23 25.69 -5.25
C GLY A 192 15.38 25.40 -6.23
N ASN A 193 15.46 24.21 -6.82
CA ASN A 193 16.48 23.84 -7.80
C ASN A 193 15.95 24.03 -9.23
N ALA A 194 16.51 25.01 -9.94
CA ALA A 194 16.18 25.27 -11.34
C ALA A 194 16.70 24.24 -12.33
N ASN A 195 17.67 23.42 -11.91
CA ASN A 195 18.27 22.35 -12.69
C ASN A 195 17.75 20.98 -12.23
N TYR A 196 16.63 20.91 -11.51
CA TYR A 196 16.10 19.63 -11.04
C TYR A 196 15.75 18.72 -12.22
N GLY A 197 15.05 19.28 -13.22
CA GLY A 197 14.65 18.60 -14.45
C GLY A 197 13.43 17.68 -14.29
N ALA A 198 12.73 17.44 -15.40
CA ALA A 198 11.63 16.48 -15.49
C ALA A 198 11.74 15.65 -16.80
N PRO A 199 12.82 14.86 -16.99
CA PRO A 199 13.09 14.15 -18.24
C PRO A 199 12.22 12.88 -18.38
N TRP A 200 10.90 13.06 -18.52
CA TRP A 200 9.95 11.96 -18.68
C TRP A 200 10.24 11.07 -19.90
N ASP A 201 10.87 11.64 -20.93
CA ASP A 201 11.34 10.96 -22.13
C ASP A 201 12.49 9.96 -21.88
N GLN A 202 13.28 10.21 -20.83
CA GLN A 202 14.40 9.34 -20.43
C GLN A 202 13.99 8.39 -19.30
N SER A 203 13.29 8.90 -18.29
CA SER A 203 12.83 8.12 -17.14
C SER A 203 11.74 7.12 -17.51
N GLY A 204 10.94 7.45 -18.53
CA GLY A 204 9.63 6.85 -18.75
C GLY A 204 8.64 7.20 -17.63
N VAL A 205 7.45 6.63 -17.71
CA VAL A 205 6.42 6.71 -16.67
C VAL A 205 6.53 5.55 -15.67
N SER A 206 5.97 5.73 -14.47
CA SER A 206 5.87 4.69 -13.44
C SER A 206 4.55 3.95 -13.58
N GLU A 207 4.52 2.89 -14.40
CA GLU A 207 3.35 2.02 -14.55
C GLU A 207 2.96 1.35 -13.21
N ALA A 208 1.69 0.98 -13.07
CA ALA A 208 1.17 0.21 -11.95
C ALA A 208 1.82 -1.17 -11.90
N ASP A 209 2.69 -1.33 -10.91
CA ASP A 209 3.48 -2.52 -10.71
C ASP A 209 2.64 -3.62 -10.06
N CYS A 210 2.05 -4.50 -10.86
CA CYS A 210 1.21 -5.57 -10.32
C CYS A 210 1.98 -6.52 -9.38
N LEU A 211 3.28 -6.73 -9.64
CA LEU A 211 4.09 -7.70 -8.90
C LEU A 211 4.45 -7.19 -7.51
N ILE A 212 4.42 -5.87 -7.26
CA ILE A 212 4.65 -5.32 -5.90
C ILE A 212 3.67 -5.88 -4.87
N CYS A 213 2.46 -6.27 -5.28
CA CYS A 213 1.46 -6.90 -4.42
C CYS A 213 1.35 -8.41 -4.65
N HIS A 214 1.56 -8.87 -5.89
CA HIS A 214 1.25 -10.24 -6.29
C HIS A 214 2.48 -11.17 -6.41
N LEU A 215 3.68 -10.68 -6.12
CA LEU A 215 4.90 -11.48 -6.07
C LEU A 215 5.43 -11.50 -4.64
N LYS A 216 5.60 -12.70 -4.07
CA LYS A 216 6.29 -12.89 -2.80
C LYS A 216 7.78 -12.53 -2.96
N GLU A 217 8.42 -11.99 -1.93
CA GLU A 217 9.86 -11.64 -1.95
C GLU A 217 10.25 -10.56 -3.00
N TYR A 218 9.27 -9.74 -3.39
CA TYR A 218 9.48 -8.60 -4.27
C TYR A 218 10.55 -7.62 -3.71
N GLN A 219 11.50 -7.21 -4.55
CA GLN A 219 12.66 -6.38 -4.19
C GLN A 219 12.31 -4.89 -4.08
N TRP A 220 11.46 -4.55 -3.09
CA TRP A 220 10.90 -3.21 -2.94
C TRP A 220 11.95 -2.11 -2.70
N LYS A 221 13.04 -2.43 -1.98
CA LYS A 221 14.11 -1.46 -1.70
C LYS A 221 14.83 -1.03 -2.97
N ASP A 222 15.15 -2.01 -3.81
CA ASP A 222 15.84 -1.79 -5.09
C ASP A 222 14.93 -1.07 -6.08
N ARG A 223 13.63 -1.43 -6.12
CA ARG A 223 12.62 -0.67 -6.85
C ARG A 223 12.58 0.79 -6.38
N GLY A 224 12.53 1.04 -5.08
CA GLY A 224 12.53 2.39 -4.52
C GLY A 224 13.79 3.19 -4.88
N ALA A 225 14.96 2.57 -4.82
CA ALA A 225 16.22 3.18 -5.26
C ALA A 225 16.23 3.47 -6.77
N THR A 226 15.57 2.64 -7.58
CA THR A 226 15.41 2.82 -9.03
C THR A 226 14.57 4.07 -9.34
N LEU A 227 13.48 4.27 -8.59
CA LEU A 227 12.66 5.48 -8.73
C LEU A 227 13.43 6.73 -8.28
N ARG A 228 14.14 6.67 -7.15
CA ARG A 228 15.02 7.78 -6.73
C ARG A 228 16.12 8.09 -7.75
N GLY A 229 16.57 7.07 -8.48
CA GLY A 229 17.51 7.16 -9.60
C GLY A 229 16.91 7.70 -10.91
N ARG A 230 15.62 8.05 -10.94
CA ARG A 230 14.89 8.54 -12.13
C ARG A 230 14.72 7.51 -13.25
N PHE A 231 14.80 6.21 -12.94
CA PHE A 231 14.56 5.13 -13.90
C PHE A 231 13.14 4.56 -13.77
N PHE A 232 12.12 5.41 -13.89
CA PHE A 232 10.74 5.06 -13.51
C PHE A 232 10.20 3.81 -14.21
N LYS A 233 10.36 3.70 -15.54
CA LYS A 233 9.91 2.53 -16.30
C LYS A 233 10.62 1.23 -15.94
N TYR A 234 11.80 1.30 -15.33
CA TYR A 234 12.55 0.12 -14.89
C TYR A 234 12.13 -0.40 -13.52
N GLY A 235 11.38 0.40 -12.73
CA GLY A 235 10.95 0.04 -11.38
C GLY A 235 10.41 -1.39 -11.28
N PRO A 236 9.38 -1.78 -12.08
CA PRO A 236 8.82 -3.13 -12.05
C PRO A 236 9.81 -4.24 -12.42
N THR A 237 10.74 -3.96 -13.34
CA THR A 237 11.77 -4.94 -13.75
C THR A 237 12.78 -5.17 -12.63
N VAL A 238 13.21 -4.09 -11.97
CA VAL A 238 14.16 -4.17 -10.85
C VAL A 238 13.53 -4.85 -9.66
N GLY A 239 12.31 -4.47 -9.28
CA GLY A 239 11.66 -5.05 -8.11
C GLY A 239 11.23 -6.51 -8.30
N ALA A 240 11.00 -6.96 -9.54
CA ALA A 240 10.88 -8.38 -9.86
C ALA A 240 12.22 -9.15 -9.84
N GLY A 241 13.35 -8.46 -9.61
CA GLY A 241 14.68 -9.07 -9.55
C GLY A 241 15.36 -9.29 -10.90
N TRP A 242 14.77 -8.83 -12.01
CA TRP A 242 15.29 -9.05 -13.37
C TRP A 242 16.22 -7.92 -13.84
N ALA A 243 17.06 -7.40 -12.96
CA ALA A 243 18.00 -6.35 -13.32
C ALA A 243 19.32 -6.47 -12.56
N ASN A 244 20.37 -5.97 -13.21
CA ASN A 244 21.60 -5.55 -12.56
C ASN A 244 21.52 -4.04 -12.35
N ILE A 245 21.84 -3.59 -11.13
CA ILE A 245 21.79 -2.18 -10.75
C ILE A 245 23.12 -1.75 -10.15
N LYS A 246 23.49 -0.49 -10.37
CA LYS A 246 24.60 0.18 -9.70
C LYS A 246 24.02 1.22 -8.76
N LEU A 247 24.35 1.09 -7.47
CA LEU A 247 23.83 1.93 -6.40
C LEU A 247 24.84 3.01 -6.00
N SER A 248 24.31 4.16 -5.62
CA SER A 248 25.00 5.21 -4.85
C SER A 248 24.04 5.80 -3.82
N GLN A 249 24.45 6.85 -3.12
CA GLN A 249 23.61 7.59 -2.17
C GLN A 249 23.25 8.97 -2.72
N ASP A 250 22.04 9.43 -2.44
CA ASP A 250 21.64 10.82 -2.64
C ASP A 250 22.15 11.73 -1.51
N GLU A 251 21.89 13.03 -1.61
CA GLU A 251 22.31 14.04 -0.62
C GLU A 251 21.71 13.79 0.77
N SER A 252 20.56 13.10 0.84
CA SER A 252 19.91 12.70 2.09
C SER A 252 20.38 11.33 2.60
N GLY A 253 21.39 10.73 1.97
CA GLY A 253 21.94 9.42 2.33
C GLY A 253 21.09 8.22 1.89
N ASN A 254 20.01 8.44 1.13
CA ASN A 254 19.20 7.34 0.63
C ASN A 254 19.82 6.68 -0.59
N SER A 255 19.67 5.36 -0.72
CA SER A 255 20.14 4.65 -1.91
C SER A 255 19.39 5.06 -3.17
N LYS A 256 20.12 5.39 -4.24
CA LYS A 256 19.61 5.61 -5.59
C LYS A 256 20.36 4.75 -6.60
N VAL A 257 19.72 4.42 -7.71
CA VAL A 257 20.35 3.74 -8.84
C VAL A 257 20.95 4.79 -9.78
N ASP A 258 22.19 4.58 -10.22
CA ASP A 258 22.82 5.41 -11.27
C ASP A 258 22.81 4.71 -12.64
N GLU A 259 22.82 3.38 -12.67
CA GLU A 259 22.78 2.58 -13.89
C GLU A 259 21.92 1.33 -13.69
N VAL A 260 21.07 1.02 -14.67
CA VAL A 260 20.22 -0.17 -14.68
C VAL A 260 20.35 -0.92 -16.01
N THR A 261 20.43 -2.25 -15.94
CA THR A 261 20.41 -3.10 -17.13
C THR A 261 19.52 -4.31 -16.85
N ALA A 262 18.51 -4.55 -17.70
CA ALA A 262 17.65 -5.71 -17.57
C ALA A 262 18.46 -7.01 -17.75
N ASN A 263 18.18 -7.97 -16.87
CA ASN A 263 18.80 -9.29 -16.85
C ASN A 263 17.77 -10.34 -16.41
N TYR A 264 17.09 -10.93 -17.37
CA TYR A 264 16.01 -11.90 -17.15
C TYR A 264 16.52 -13.31 -16.80
N THR A 265 17.83 -13.56 -16.80
CA THR A 265 18.39 -14.85 -16.36
C THR A 265 18.38 -15.01 -14.83
N LYS A 266 18.19 -13.90 -14.10
CA LYS A 266 18.08 -13.87 -12.63
C LYS A 266 16.76 -14.51 -12.21
N LYS A 267 16.81 -15.32 -11.15
CA LYS A 267 15.68 -16.14 -10.67
C LYS A 267 15.43 -16.06 -9.17
N GLU A 268 16.20 -15.22 -8.47
CA GLU A 268 16.18 -15.14 -7.01
C GLU A 268 14.84 -14.64 -6.48
N ALA A 269 14.27 -13.60 -7.10
CA ALA A 269 12.97 -13.05 -6.72
C ALA A 269 11.83 -13.61 -7.59
N ALA A 270 12.01 -13.62 -8.91
CA ALA A 270 11.04 -14.19 -9.85
C ALA A 270 11.72 -14.99 -10.96
N ASP A 271 11.19 -16.17 -11.26
CA ASP A 271 11.60 -16.97 -12.41
C ASP A 271 10.85 -16.51 -13.66
N PHE A 272 11.57 -15.90 -14.60
CA PHE A 272 11.04 -15.39 -15.85
C PHE A 272 10.12 -16.39 -16.60
N GLU A 273 10.49 -17.67 -16.65
CA GLU A 273 9.71 -18.69 -17.38
C GLU A 273 8.51 -19.22 -16.58
N ASN A 274 8.64 -19.21 -15.26
CA ASN A 274 7.72 -19.85 -14.32
C ASN A 274 6.99 -18.85 -13.41
N LEU A 275 7.00 -17.57 -13.75
CA LEU A 275 6.37 -16.50 -12.98
C LEU A 275 4.89 -16.78 -12.64
N HIS A 276 4.19 -17.43 -13.56
CA HIS A 276 2.79 -17.85 -13.36
C HIS A 276 2.57 -18.80 -12.15
N LEU A 277 3.62 -19.48 -11.68
CA LEU A 277 3.58 -20.31 -10.47
C LEU A 277 3.87 -19.49 -9.20
N GLN A 278 4.46 -18.30 -9.34
CA GLN A 278 4.85 -17.43 -8.22
C GLN A 278 3.86 -16.28 -7.98
N ILE A 279 3.04 -15.92 -8.98
CA ILE A 279 1.98 -14.92 -8.83
C ILE A 279 0.92 -15.44 -7.87
N VAL A 280 0.73 -14.73 -6.77
CA VAL A 280 -0.28 -15.07 -5.75
C VAL A 280 -1.56 -14.28 -5.95
N ARG A 281 -2.71 -14.94 -5.80
CA ARG A 281 -4.01 -14.27 -5.90
C ARG A 281 -4.27 -13.32 -4.72
N ARG A 282 -3.89 -13.73 -3.51
CA ARG A 282 -3.99 -12.91 -2.30
C ARG A 282 -2.60 -12.41 -1.93
N PRO A 283 -2.34 -11.09 -2.00
CA PRO A 283 -1.10 -10.51 -1.52
C PRO A 283 -0.75 -10.97 -0.10
N PRO A 284 0.52 -11.33 0.16
CA PRO A 284 0.98 -11.64 1.51
C PRO A 284 1.19 -10.35 2.31
N ASP A 285 1.11 -10.44 3.63
CA ASP A 285 1.20 -9.28 4.53
C ASP A 285 2.51 -8.50 4.36
N GLU A 286 3.62 -9.19 4.07
CA GLU A 286 4.94 -8.59 3.85
C GLU A 286 4.94 -7.55 2.72
N ASN A 287 4.13 -7.74 1.68
CA ASN A 287 4.01 -6.79 0.57
C ASN A 287 3.28 -5.52 1.02
N CYS A 288 2.24 -5.64 1.86
CA CYS A 288 1.58 -4.48 2.48
C CYS A 288 2.55 -3.78 3.46
N TRP A 289 3.25 -4.57 4.27
CA TRP A 289 4.12 -4.09 5.33
C TRP A 289 5.38 -3.38 4.79
N SER A 290 5.79 -3.66 3.56
CA SER A 290 6.90 -2.96 2.89
C SER A 290 6.71 -1.44 2.85
N CYS A 291 5.46 -0.96 2.76
CA CYS A 291 5.15 0.48 2.83
C CYS A 291 4.51 0.88 4.18
N HIS A 292 3.67 0.02 4.75
CA HIS A 292 2.91 0.37 5.95
C HIS A 292 3.70 0.26 7.26
N ALA A 293 4.71 -0.61 7.34
CA ALA A 293 5.45 -0.88 8.59
C ALA A 293 6.02 0.39 9.23
N MET A 294 6.66 1.23 8.41
CA MET A 294 7.31 2.44 8.89
C MET A 294 6.29 3.43 9.44
N ALA A 295 5.20 3.68 8.71
CA ALA A 295 4.17 4.63 9.11
C ALA A 295 3.42 4.14 10.35
N ASP A 296 3.06 2.85 10.41
CA ASP A 296 2.34 2.26 11.53
C ASP A 296 3.23 2.15 12.78
N GLY A 297 4.51 1.82 12.61
CA GLY A 297 5.49 1.82 13.70
C GLY A 297 5.69 3.23 14.27
N LYS A 298 6.01 4.20 13.40
CA LYS A 298 6.23 5.60 13.82
C LYS A 298 4.99 6.22 14.46
N ARG A 299 3.81 6.09 13.85
CA ARG A 299 2.61 6.81 14.33
C ARG A 299 1.91 6.12 15.48
N LYS A 300 2.03 4.79 15.58
CA LYS A 300 1.18 3.99 16.46
C LYS A 300 1.93 2.86 17.17
N GLY A 301 3.25 2.74 17.07
CA GLY A 301 3.99 1.63 17.71
C GLY A 301 3.43 0.25 17.37
N ARG A 302 2.73 0.10 16.23
CA ARG A 302 2.01 -1.13 15.89
C ARG A 302 2.99 -2.12 15.30
N GLN A 303 2.94 -3.35 15.80
CA GLN A 303 3.65 -4.49 15.26
C GLN A 303 2.63 -5.50 14.71
N TRP A 304 2.98 -6.11 13.58
CA TRP A 304 2.18 -7.15 12.94
C TRP A 304 3.00 -8.43 12.86
N SER A 305 2.93 -9.25 13.91
CA SER A 305 3.56 -10.57 13.98
C SER A 305 2.72 -11.51 14.86
N PRO A 306 2.95 -12.83 14.79
CA PRO A 306 2.25 -13.80 15.64
C PRO A 306 2.45 -13.53 17.14
N GLU A 307 3.60 -12.99 17.52
CA GLU A 307 3.94 -12.73 18.92
C GLU A 307 3.22 -11.50 19.50
N THR A 308 2.86 -10.54 18.64
CA THR A 308 2.33 -9.23 19.07
C THR A 308 0.86 -9.01 18.71
N ASP A 309 0.30 -9.76 17.77
CA ASP A 309 -1.10 -9.67 17.38
C ASP A 309 -1.74 -11.06 17.30
N ILE A 310 -2.72 -11.31 18.18
CA ILE A 310 -3.44 -12.58 18.25
C ILE A 310 -4.18 -12.93 16.94
N HIS A 311 -4.54 -11.94 16.12
CA HIS A 311 -5.17 -12.24 14.83
C HIS A 311 -4.16 -12.82 13.86
N ASN A 312 -2.93 -12.29 13.85
CA ASN A 312 -1.85 -12.82 13.03
C ASN A 312 -1.46 -14.24 13.51
N ASP A 313 -1.34 -14.46 14.82
CA ASP A 313 -1.12 -15.80 15.43
C ASP A 313 -2.15 -16.84 14.98
N ARG A 314 -3.41 -16.41 14.80
CA ARG A 314 -4.50 -17.28 14.33
C ARG A 314 -4.64 -17.35 12.81
N GLY A 315 -3.64 -16.87 12.08
CA GLY A 315 -3.56 -16.96 10.62
C GLY A 315 -4.51 -16.00 9.90
N LEU A 316 -4.89 -14.88 10.53
CA LEU A 316 -5.48 -13.76 9.81
C LEU A 316 -4.37 -12.92 9.18
N HIS A 317 -4.67 -12.42 7.99
CA HIS A 317 -3.80 -11.58 7.18
C HIS A 317 -4.44 -10.19 7.03
N CYS A 318 -3.69 -9.21 6.54
CA CYS A 318 -4.18 -7.84 6.31
C CYS A 318 -5.51 -7.86 5.55
N LEU A 319 -5.59 -8.66 4.47
CA LEU A 319 -6.78 -8.79 3.62
C LEU A 319 -7.94 -9.57 4.26
N SER A 320 -7.71 -10.26 5.38
CA SER A 320 -8.80 -10.88 6.14
C SER A 320 -9.74 -9.82 6.73
N CYS A 321 -9.20 -8.66 7.11
CA CYS A 321 -9.98 -7.52 7.61
C CYS A 321 -10.19 -6.45 6.53
N HIS A 322 -9.23 -6.29 5.62
CA HIS A 322 -9.20 -5.27 4.57
C HIS A 322 -9.41 -5.89 3.18
N PRO A 323 -10.59 -6.47 2.86
CA PRO A 323 -10.84 -7.03 1.54
C PRO A 323 -10.73 -5.97 0.44
N SER A 324 -10.39 -6.41 -0.77
CA SER A 324 -10.31 -5.55 -1.95
C SER A 324 -11.53 -5.73 -2.87
N ASP A 325 -11.90 -4.67 -3.60
CA ASP A 325 -12.85 -4.72 -4.71
C ASP A 325 -12.16 -4.97 -6.07
N LYS A 326 -12.90 -4.90 -7.18
CA LYS A 326 -12.37 -5.14 -8.53
C LYS A 326 -11.47 -4.00 -9.02
N GLU A 327 -11.72 -2.78 -8.57
CA GLU A 327 -10.89 -1.59 -8.81
C GLU A 327 -9.65 -1.52 -7.89
N HIS A 328 -9.39 -2.54 -7.06
CA HIS A 328 -8.29 -2.53 -6.09
C HIS A 328 -8.37 -1.40 -5.04
N ASN A 329 -9.57 -0.95 -4.70
CA ASN A 329 -9.79 -0.28 -3.44
C ASN A 329 -9.76 -1.31 -2.32
N PHE A 330 -8.99 -1.03 -1.27
CA PHE A 330 -8.96 -1.87 -0.08
C PHE A 330 -9.87 -1.25 0.96
N ALA A 331 -10.72 -2.10 1.53
CA ALA A 331 -11.58 -1.71 2.60
C ALA A 331 -10.77 -1.19 3.79
N LYS A 332 -11.24 -0.16 4.48
CA LYS A 332 -10.49 0.50 5.55
C LYS A 332 -11.37 0.91 6.72
N GLY A 333 -10.71 1.23 7.84
CA GLY A 333 -11.34 1.81 9.01
C GLY A 333 -11.68 3.28 8.80
N ASN A 334 -11.76 4.05 9.88
CA ASN A 334 -11.90 5.50 9.85
C ASN A 334 -10.83 6.14 10.74
N THR A 335 -10.33 7.31 10.37
CA THR A 335 -9.34 8.05 11.15
C THR A 335 -9.62 9.54 10.98
N ILE A 336 -9.55 10.32 12.05
CA ILE A 336 -9.85 11.76 12.00
C ILE A 336 -8.67 12.57 11.42
N GLN A 337 -7.47 11.99 11.44
CA GLN A 337 -6.22 12.65 11.08
C GLN A 337 -5.97 12.64 9.56
N GLU A 338 -6.62 11.76 8.80
CA GLU A 338 -6.33 11.54 7.38
C GLU A 338 -7.61 11.42 6.55
N THR A 339 -7.56 11.90 5.30
CA THR A 339 -8.72 11.99 4.40
C THR A 339 -8.56 11.06 3.19
N VAL A 340 -8.14 9.82 3.46
CA VAL A 340 -7.87 8.81 2.43
C VAL A 340 -9.19 8.17 1.99
N ARG A 341 -9.80 8.64 0.90
CA ARG A 341 -11.08 8.09 0.36
C ARG A 341 -12.13 7.90 1.46
N ASN A 342 -12.64 9.02 1.97
CA ASN A 342 -13.61 9.03 3.06
C ASN A 342 -14.90 8.26 2.73
N ASP A 343 -15.23 8.12 1.45
CA ASP A 343 -16.32 7.26 0.96
C ASP A 343 -16.12 5.77 1.29
N LEU A 344 -14.89 5.33 1.57
CA LEU A 344 -14.55 3.97 2.00
C LEU A 344 -14.44 3.83 3.52
N ASN A 345 -14.77 4.86 4.32
CA ASN A 345 -14.65 4.78 5.77
C ASN A 345 -15.54 3.67 6.36
N ASN A 346 -14.98 2.89 7.28
CA ASN A 346 -15.64 1.78 7.96
C ASN A 346 -16.11 0.65 7.01
N SER A 347 -15.46 0.50 5.86
CA SER A 347 -15.73 -0.60 4.92
C SER A 347 -15.01 -1.90 5.31
N MET A 348 -13.94 -1.82 6.11
CA MET A 348 -13.24 -3.01 6.61
C MET A 348 -14.13 -3.84 7.54
N TYR A 349 -13.81 -5.12 7.70
CA TYR A 349 -14.52 -5.95 8.66
C TYR A 349 -14.20 -5.51 10.08
N SER A 350 -15.26 -5.24 10.83
CA SER A 350 -15.19 -4.83 12.22
C SER A 350 -15.03 -6.04 13.15
N CYS A 351 -14.70 -5.76 14.42
CA CYS A 351 -14.69 -6.79 15.47
C CYS A 351 -16.05 -7.50 15.54
N GLU A 352 -17.16 -6.77 15.36
CA GLU A 352 -18.50 -7.33 15.44
C GLU A 352 -18.82 -8.28 14.28
N ASP A 353 -18.29 -8.01 13.09
CA ASP A 353 -18.55 -8.87 11.92
C ASP A 353 -18.06 -10.29 12.17
N CYS A 354 -16.89 -10.45 12.80
CA CYS A 354 -16.35 -11.77 13.12
C CYS A 354 -16.88 -12.31 14.45
N HIS A 355 -16.77 -11.55 15.54
CA HIS A 355 -17.03 -12.04 16.90
C HIS A 355 -18.53 -12.11 17.28
N TYR A 356 -19.40 -11.36 16.60
CA TYR A 356 -20.86 -11.40 16.84
C TYR A 356 -21.62 -11.98 15.65
N ARG A 357 -21.39 -11.44 14.44
CA ARG A 357 -22.12 -11.84 13.23
C ARG A 357 -21.58 -13.13 12.61
N GLY A 358 -20.43 -13.61 13.07
CA GLY A 358 -19.90 -14.92 12.73
C GLY A 358 -19.33 -15.03 11.33
N LYS A 359 -18.84 -13.91 10.77
CA LYS A 359 -18.21 -13.87 9.46
C LYS A 359 -17.00 -14.79 9.37
N ASP A 360 -16.15 -14.75 10.39
CA ASP A 360 -15.14 -15.78 10.61
C ASP A 360 -15.66 -16.79 11.63
N LYS A 361 -15.78 -18.05 11.19
CA LYS A 361 -16.25 -19.16 12.03
C LYS A 361 -15.25 -19.53 13.14
N LYS A 362 -13.98 -19.17 12.97
CA LYS A 362 -12.92 -19.42 13.96
C LYS A 362 -12.86 -18.32 15.02
N ALA A 363 -13.52 -17.19 14.80
CA ALA A 363 -13.51 -16.08 15.76
C ALA A 363 -14.24 -16.47 17.06
N PRO A 364 -13.63 -16.26 18.24
CA PRO A 364 -14.26 -16.58 19.52
C PRO A 364 -15.46 -15.66 19.78
N ARG A 365 -16.57 -16.23 20.24
CA ARG A 365 -17.77 -15.48 20.64
C ARG A 365 -17.86 -15.39 22.15
N TYR A 366 -17.00 -14.55 22.72
CA TYR A 366 -16.92 -14.40 24.17
C TYR A 366 -18.14 -13.65 24.73
N LYS A 367 -18.71 -14.17 25.82
CA LYS A 367 -19.76 -13.48 26.58
C LYS A 367 -19.11 -12.58 27.61
N HIS A 368 -19.17 -11.28 27.37
CA HIS A 368 -18.64 -10.28 28.29
C HIS A 368 -19.39 -10.32 29.64
N PRO A 369 -18.69 -10.32 30.78
CA PRO A 369 -19.31 -10.38 32.12
C PRO A 369 -19.87 -9.02 32.59
N PHE A 370 -20.03 -8.05 31.69
CA PHE A 370 -20.49 -6.70 31.98
C PHE A 370 -21.72 -6.31 31.14
N SER A 371 -22.39 -5.23 31.53
CA SER A 371 -23.57 -4.72 30.83
C SER A 371 -23.27 -4.47 29.34
N PRO A 372 -24.10 -4.99 28.40
CA PRO A 372 -23.93 -4.73 26.96
C PRO A 372 -23.95 -3.25 26.56
N ARG A 373 -24.37 -2.36 27.46
CA ARG A 373 -24.30 -0.91 27.25
C ARG A 373 -22.88 -0.41 26.98
N HIS A 374 -21.84 -1.05 27.55
CA HIS A 374 -20.45 -0.66 27.28
C HIS A 374 -20.12 -0.78 25.79
N LEU A 375 -20.54 -1.88 25.15
CA LEU A 375 -20.26 -2.13 23.73
C LEU A 375 -20.97 -1.15 22.79
N LYS A 376 -21.96 -0.38 23.29
CA LYS A 376 -22.60 0.69 22.53
C LYS A 376 -21.85 2.03 22.59
N LEU A 377 -20.95 2.20 23.54
CA LEU A 377 -20.29 3.48 23.84
C LEU A 377 -18.76 3.40 23.77
N ILE A 378 -18.19 2.23 24.03
CA ILE A 378 -16.74 1.99 24.13
C ILE A 378 -16.35 1.03 23.01
N ALA A 379 -15.37 1.45 22.22
CA ALA A 379 -14.82 0.62 21.14
C ALA A 379 -14.15 -0.64 21.71
N CYS A 380 -14.24 -1.77 20.99
CA CYS A 380 -13.66 -3.05 21.43
C CYS A 380 -12.15 -2.92 21.74
N GLN A 381 -11.46 -2.10 20.95
CA GLN A 381 -10.03 -1.83 21.05
C GLN A 381 -9.64 -1.23 22.41
N THR A 382 -10.53 -0.46 23.07
CA THR A 382 -10.23 0.14 24.38
C THR A 382 -9.92 -0.91 25.45
N CYS A 383 -10.55 -2.09 25.38
CA CYS A 383 -10.29 -3.17 26.33
C CYS A 383 -9.36 -4.24 25.76
N HIS A 384 -9.39 -4.47 24.45
CA HIS A 384 -8.62 -5.56 23.80
C HIS A 384 -7.24 -5.13 23.28
N ILE A 385 -6.91 -3.83 23.32
CA ILE A 385 -5.58 -3.29 23.03
C ILE A 385 -5.22 -2.32 24.17
N PRO A 386 -5.01 -2.83 25.41
CA PRO A 386 -4.83 -1.98 26.58
C PRO A 386 -3.51 -1.20 26.56
N PHE A 387 -2.50 -1.71 25.85
CA PHE A 387 -1.21 -1.07 25.68
C PHE A 387 -0.55 -1.53 24.38
N GLN A 388 0.53 -0.86 24.02
CA GLN A 388 1.44 -1.24 22.94
C GLN A 388 2.83 -1.42 23.49
N THR A 389 3.60 -2.33 22.91
CA THR A 389 4.92 -2.73 23.42
C THR A 389 6.08 -2.04 22.71
N THR A 390 5.81 -1.35 21.59
CA THR A 390 6.83 -0.66 20.80
C THR A 390 6.66 0.85 20.90
N PRO A 391 7.76 1.62 21.07
CA PRO A 391 7.70 3.06 21.05
C PRO A 391 7.16 3.60 19.72
N ALA A 392 6.28 4.59 19.80
CA ALA A 392 5.85 5.43 18.68
C ALA A 392 6.51 6.81 18.78
N ASP A 393 6.63 7.54 17.67
CA ASP A 393 6.96 8.96 17.66
C ASP A 393 5.85 9.74 18.37
N LEU A 394 6.21 10.60 19.31
CA LEU A 394 5.25 11.38 20.11
C LEU A 394 5.35 12.87 19.82
N VAL A 395 6.57 13.42 19.77
CA VAL A 395 6.79 14.86 19.59
C VAL A 395 7.71 15.09 18.41
N TYR A 396 7.23 15.92 17.48
CA TYR A 396 8.02 16.46 16.38
C TYR A 396 8.31 17.92 16.68
N GLU A 397 9.57 18.23 16.97
CA GLU A 397 10.04 19.57 17.29
C GLU A 397 10.75 20.16 16.06
N TYR A 398 10.11 21.16 15.44
CA TYR A 398 10.61 21.80 14.22
C TYR A 398 11.26 23.18 14.47
N ALA A 399 10.85 23.88 15.54
CA ALA A 399 11.01 25.33 15.62
C ALA A 399 12.18 25.82 16.50
N SER A 400 12.57 25.06 17.51
CA SER A 400 13.46 25.56 18.57
C SER A 400 14.94 25.62 18.17
N THR A 401 15.36 24.77 17.23
CA THR A 401 16.78 24.57 16.90
C THR A 401 17.11 24.77 15.42
N GLY A 402 16.09 24.98 14.57
CA GLY A 402 16.24 24.95 13.11
C GLY A 402 16.43 23.54 12.53
N TRP A 403 16.40 22.50 13.36
CA TRP A 403 16.45 21.09 12.98
C TRP A 403 15.20 20.35 13.46
N THR A 404 14.82 19.29 12.73
CA THR A 404 13.71 18.43 13.16
C THR A 404 14.23 17.41 14.17
N PHE A 405 13.73 17.48 15.40
CA PHE A 405 13.94 16.45 16.42
C PHE A 405 12.66 15.64 16.62
N ILE A 406 12.80 14.31 16.62
CA ILE A 406 11.70 13.38 16.86
C ILE A 406 11.95 12.68 18.20
N TYR A 407 11.01 12.84 19.13
CA TYR A 407 11.05 12.17 20.42
C TYR A 407 9.96 11.09 20.45
N ASP A 408 10.37 9.87 20.73
CA ASP A 408 9.45 8.75 20.89
C ASP A 408 8.81 8.71 22.28
N THR A 409 7.75 7.93 22.40
CA THR A 409 7.01 7.67 23.65
C THR A 409 7.88 7.21 24.81
N SER A 410 8.98 6.48 24.58
CA SER A 410 9.87 6.00 25.66
C SER A 410 10.65 7.12 26.33
N LYS A 411 10.74 8.30 25.70
CA LYS A 411 11.29 9.51 26.31
C LYS A 411 10.39 10.09 27.39
N PHE A 412 9.09 9.79 27.35
CA PHE A 412 8.10 10.43 28.20
C PHE A 412 7.25 9.46 29.04
N LEU A 413 7.13 8.21 28.63
CA LEU A 413 6.26 7.22 29.26
C LEU A 413 7.10 6.12 29.94
N SER A 414 6.56 5.55 31.02
CA SER A 414 7.13 4.35 31.65
C SER A 414 7.27 3.23 30.63
N ASN A 415 8.35 2.46 30.74
CA ASN A 415 8.55 1.23 29.97
C ASN A 415 7.75 0.04 30.54
N ASP A 416 7.07 0.21 31.67
CA ASP A 416 6.13 -0.77 32.24
C ASP A 416 4.69 -0.38 31.84
N PRO A 417 4.12 -1.02 30.80
CA PRO A 417 2.77 -0.69 30.35
C PRO A 417 1.67 -1.11 31.34
N MET A 418 2.00 -1.93 32.34
CA MET A 418 1.07 -2.40 33.37
C MET A 418 1.13 -1.56 34.64
N ASP A 419 2.23 -0.83 34.85
CA ASP A 419 2.39 0.15 35.93
C ASP A 419 2.96 1.48 35.41
N PRO A 420 2.10 2.33 34.80
CA PRO A 420 2.52 3.63 34.29
C PRO A 420 2.95 4.62 35.38
N LYS A 421 2.77 4.28 36.67
CA LYS A 421 3.21 5.10 37.81
C LYS A 421 4.57 4.67 38.37
N ARG A 422 5.12 3.55 37.90
CA ARG A 422 6.43 3.07 38.33
C ARG A 422 7.51 4.09 37.92
N SER A 423 8.17 4.67 38.92
CA SER A 423 9.29 5.59 38.69
C SER A 423 10.44 4.85 38.00
N VAL A 424 10.88 5.36 36.85
CA VAL A 424 12.04 4.86 36.12
C VAL A 424 13.27 5.65 36.57
N PRO A 425 14.32 5.00 37.12
CA PRO A 425 15.54 5.70 37.55
C PRO A 425 16.18 6.50 36.41
N GLY A 426 16.42 7.79 36.63
CA GLY A 426 17.00 8.70 35.64
C GLY A 426 15.99 9.46 34.75
N VAL A 427 14.68 9.30 35.01
CA VAL A 427 13.60 10.00 34.30
C VAL A 427 12.87 10.92 35.28
N ASP A 428 12.51 12.15 34.84
CA ASP A 428 11.79 13.12 35.67
C ASP A 428 10.40 12.57 36.05
N PRO A 429 10.05 12.49 37.35
CA PRO A 429 8.76 11.97 37.80
C PRO A 429 7.54 12.85 37.44
N ASN A 430 7.74 14.05 36.89
CA ASN A 430 6.66 14.95 36.47
C ASN A 430 6.20 14.74 35.01
N ILE A 431 6.67 13.69 34.33
CA ILE A 431 6.27 13.47 32.95
C ILE A 431 4.91 12.76 32.91
N TRP A 432 3.88 13.52 32.58
CA TRP A 432 2.54 13.03 32.26
C TRP A 432 2.04 13.76 31.03
N TYR A 433 1.66 13.04 29.98
CA TYR A 433 0.79 13.58 28.94
C TYR A 433 -0.34 12.58 28.66
N PRO A 434 -1.61 13.04 28.66
CA PRO A 434 -2.70 12.21 28.20
C PRO A 434 -2.55 11.98 26.69
N ALA A 435 -2.79 10.75 26.25
CA ALA A 435 -3.09 10.47 24.86
C ALA A 435 -4.34 11.30 24.48
N ILE A 436 -4.16 12.35 23.69
CA ILE A 436 -5.27 13.00 23.02
C ILE A 436 -5.63 12.08 21.84
N THR A 437 -6.77 11.42 21.98
CA THR A 437 -7.40 10.51 21.00
C THR A 437 -7.66 11.16 19.66
#